data_AF-A0A954PAQ1-F1
#
_entry.id   AF-A0A954PAQ1-F1
#
_cell.length_a   1.000
_cell.length_b   1.000
_cell.length_c   1.000
_cell.angle_alpha   90.00
_cell.angle_beta   90.00
_cell.angle_gamma   90.00
#
_symmetry.space_group_name_H-M   'P 1'
#
loop_
_entity.id
_entity.type
_entity.pdbx_description
1 polymer ?
#
loop_
_entity_poly.entity_id
_entity_poly.type
_entity_poly.pdbx_seq_one_letter_code
_entity_poly.pdbx_strand_id
1 'polypeptide(L)'
;MKTQPSSRTPEGDDNHCPVCGNDVRIDPTRPPGDAPCPHCGNLLWFSAHSVDSLESRRAAVLWHRANAALAQEKIDVAIRLVRRAVSLDPNNEQFRSTLSDLQNRERVLQARVRRPRRPRRQAS
;
A
#
# COMPACT_ATOMS: atom_id res chain seq x y z
N MET A 1 1.34 -52.32 9.50
CA MET A 1 1.08 -50.88 9.75
C MET A 1 1.09 -50.15 8.42
N LYS A 2 -0.01 -49.51 8.02
CA LYS A 2 -0.08 -48.70 6.79
C LYS A 2 0.02 -47.23 7.21
N THR A 3 1.14 -46.59 6.90
CA THR A 3 1.38 -45.17 7.19
C THR A 3 0.45 -44.32 6.32
N GLN A 4 -0.47 -43.56 6.91
CA GLN A 4 -1.26 -42.59 6.16
C GLN A 4 -0.35 -41.42 5.76
N PRO A 5 -0.39 -40.95 4.49
CA PRO A 5 0.36 -39.76 4.09
C PRO A 5 -0.22 -38.52 4.79
N SER A 6 0.65 -37.73 5.40
CA SER A 6 0.31 -36.48 6.08
C SER A 6 -0.31 -35.51 5.07
N SER A 7 -1.56 -35.11 5.28
CA SER A 7 -2.32 -34.19 4.43
C SER A 7 -1.91 -32.72 4.64
N ARG A 8 -0.61 -32.43 4.66
CA ARG A 8 -0.15 -31.04 4.71
C ARG A 8 -0.30 -30.48 3.30
N THR A 9 -1.02 -29.36 3.17
CA THR A 9 -0.92 -28.50 1.98
C THR A 9 0.57 -28.31 1.67
N PRO A 10 1.03 -28.57 0.43
CA PRO A 10 2.43 -28.41 0.12
C PRO A 10 2.84 -26.96 0.43
N GLU A 11 3.91 -26.80 1.18
CA GLU A 11 4.43 -25.49 1.58
C GLU A 11 5.10 -24.84 0.36
N GLY A 12 5.04 -23.50 0.26
CA GLY A 12 5.65 -22.74 -0.83
C GLY A 12 4.65 -22.09 -1.80
N ASP A 13 5.21 -21.39 -2.78
CA ASP A 13 4.48 -20.67 -3.82
C ASP A 13 4.22 -21.58 -5.02
N ASP A 14 3.09 -21.37 -5.68
CA ASP A 14 2.71 -22.09 -6.90
C ASP A 14 3.43 -21.50 -8.12
N ASN A 15 3.89 -22.35 -9.05
CA ASN A 15 4.44 -21.96 -10.34
C ASN A 15 4.31 -23.10 -11.37
N HIS A 16 4.46 -22.79 -12.65
CA HIS A 16 4.39 -23.75 -13.74
C HIS A 16 5.68 -23.70 -14.54
N CYS A 17 6.33 -24.86 -14.70
CA CYS A 17 7.61 -24.92 -15.41
C CYS A 17 7.40 -24.87 -16.93
N PRO A 18 7.89 -23.84 -17.64
CA PRO A 18 7.74 -23.74 -19.10
C PRO A 18 8.58 -24.77 -19.88
N VAL A 19 9.51 -25.45 -19.20
CA VAL A 19 10.40 -26.44 -19.83
C VAL A 19 9.83 -27.84 -19.74
N CYS A 20 9.43 -28.30 -18.54
CA CYS A 20 8.90 -29.65 -18.37
C CYS A 20 7.37 -29.73 -18.27
N GLY A 21 6.67 -28.59 -18.18
CA GLY A 21 5.20 -28.53 -18.10
C GLY A 21 4.61 -28.96 -16.75
N ASN A 22 5.44 -29.21 -15.73
CA ASN A 22 4.94 -29.58 -14.41
C ASN A 22 4.57 -28.35 -13.58
N ASP A 23 3.43 -28.43 -12.90
CA ASP A 23 3.09 -27.54 -11.82
C ASP A 23 3.94 -27.86 -10.59
N VAL A 24 4.45 -26.82 -9.94
CA VAL A 24 5.31 -26.93 -8.76
C VAL A 24 4.78 -26.06 -7.63
N ARG A 25 5.03 -26.50 -6.41
CA ARG A 25 4.80 -25.72 -5.19
C ARG A 25 6.04 -25.81 -4.32
N ILE A 26 6.83 -24.74 -4.28
CA ILE A 26 8.14 -24.70 -3.62
C ILE A 26 8.38 -23.31 -3.01
N ASP A 27 9.20 -23.22 -1.96
CA ASP A 27 9.55 -21.95 -1.34
C ASP A 27 10.72 -21.28 -2.09
N PRO A 28 10.51 -20.16 -2.80
CA PRO A 28 11.59 -19.49 -3.52
C PRO A 28 12.51 -18.73 -2.57
N THR A 29 13.78 -18.58 -2.95
CA THR A 29 14.71 -17.71 -2.20
C THR A 29 14.24 -16.27 -2.30
N ARG A 30 14.03 -15.55 -1.18
CA ARG A 30 13.59 -14.14 -1.19
C ARG A 30 14.60 -13.23 -0.48
N PRO A 31 15.19 -12.21 -1.15
CA PRO A 31 15.27 -11.95 -2.60
C PRO A 31 16.25 -12.90 -3.33
N PRO A 32 16.10 -13.15 -4.66
CA PRO A 32 15.28 -12.41 -5.63
C PRO A 32 13.89 -13.00 -5.94
N GLY A 33 13.57 -14.20 -5.49
CA GLY A 33 12.30 -14.89 -5.72
C GLY A 33 12.43 -16.08 -6.70
N ASP A 34 13.55 -16.78 -6.72
CA ASP A 34 13.82 -17.89 -7.64
C ASP A 34 14.03 -19.23 -6.93
N ALA A 35 13.77 -20.31 -7.66
CA ALA A 35 14.11 -21.68 -7.26
C ALA A 35 14.22 -22.61 -8.48
N PRO A 36 15.10 -23.63 -8.47
CA PRO A 36 15.18 -24.62 -9.53
C PRO A 36 13.94 -25.52 -9.52
N CYS A 37 13.41 -25.84 -10.71
CA CYS A 37 12.34 -26.80 -10.86
C CYS A 37 12.80 -28.18 -10.35
N PRO A 38 12.07 -28.83 -9.42
CA PRO A 38 12.47 -30.13 -8.87
C PRO A 38 12.41 -31.27 -9.89
N HIS A 39 11.76 -31.06 -11.04
CA HIS A 39 11.59 -32.09 -12.07
C HIS A 39 12.66 -32.04 -13.17
N CYS A 40 13.21 -30.87 -13.48
CA CYS A 40 14.14 -30.71 -14.60
C CYS A 40 15.32 -29.76 -14.34
N GLY A 41 15.37 -29.11 -13.18
CA GLY A 41 16.43 -28.17 -12.83
C GLY A 41 16.32 -26.78 -13.46
N ASN A 42 15.36 -26.53 -14.37
CA ASN A 42 15.16 -25.21 -14.96
C ASN A 42 14.87 -24.15 -13.89
N LEU A 43 15.50 -22.98 -13.97
CA LEU A 43 15.29 -21.90 -13.02
C LEU A 43 13.89 -21.29 -13.18
N LEU A 44 13.10 -21.34 -12.11
CA LEU A 44 11.78 -20.74 -12.05
C LEU A 44 11.86 -19.42 -11.32
N TRP A 45 11.20 -18.42 -11.90
CA TRP A 45 11.05 -17.10 -11.30
C TRP A 45 9.64 -17.01 -10.75
N PHE A 46 9.54 -16.83 -9.44
CA PHE A 46 8.28 -16.58 -8.76
C PHE A 46 8.06 -15.09 -8.78
N SER A 47 6.87 -14.68 -9.17
CA SER A 47 6.49 -13.27 -9.06
C SER A 47 6.53 -12.94 -7.59
N ALA A 48 7.51 -12.13 -7.17
CA ALA A 48 7.50 -11.61 -5.83
C ALA A 48 6.15 -10.91 -5.66
N HIS A 49 5.28 -11.44 -4.79
CA HIS A 49 4.32 -10.61 -4.09
C HIS A 49 5.14 -9.70 -3.18
N SER A 50 5.85 -8.76 -3.79
CA SER A 50 6.85 -7.95 -3.13
C SER A 50 6.11 -7.01 -2.19
N VAL A 51 6.56 -6.96 -0.95
CA VAL A 51 6.31 -5.88 0.02
C VAL A 51 6.67 -4.49 -0.53
N ASP A 52 7.30 -4.42 -1.70
CA ASP A 52 7.62 -3.23 -2.48
C ASP A 52 6.95 -3.29 -3.88
N SER A 53 5.62 -3.28 -3.90
CA SER A 53 4.86 -3.24 -5.15
C SER A 53 5.10 -1.93 -5.92
N LEU A 54 4.91 -1.95 -7.25
CA LEU A 54 4.94 -0.71 -8.05
C LEU A 54 3.96 0.35 -7.50
N GLU A 55 2.82 -0.08 -6.95
CA GLU A 55 1.85 0.81 -6.33
C GLU A 55 2.37 1.42 -5.02
N SER A 56 3.10 0.65 -4.21
CA SER A 56 3.78 1.14 -3.01
C SER A 56 4.80 2.22 -3.36
N ARG A 57 5.59 2.02 -4.42
CA ARG A 57 6.55 3.04 -4.92
C ARG A 57 5.85 4.29 -5.44
N ARG A 58 4.77 4.14 -6.21
CA ARG A 58 3.94 5.26 -6.68
C ARG A 58 3.34 6.04 -5.51
N ALA A 59 2.88 5.33 -4.48
CA ALA A 59 2.35 5.93 -3.26
C ALA A 59 3.41 6.76 -2.53
N ALA A 60 4.66 6.27 -2.44
CA ALA A 60 5.78 7.00 -1.84
C ALA A 60 6.08 8.33 -2.58
N VAL A 61 6.03 8.35 -3.90
CA VAL A 61 6.21 9.60 -4.67
C VAL A 61 5.10 10.62 -4.36
N LEU A 62 3.85 10.16 -4.26
CA LEU A 62 2.72 11.02 -3.87
C LEU A 62 2.90 11.57 -2.45
N TRP A 63 3.41 10.76 -1.53
CA TRP A 63 3.74 11.16 -0.17
C TRP A 63 4.78 12.28 -0.11
N HIS A 64 5.89 12.15 -0.84
CA HIS A 64 6.91 13.21 -0.90
C HIS A 64 6.34 14.53 -1.43
N ARG A 65 5.49 14.47 -2.46
CA ARG A 65 4.81 15.67 -3.00
C ARG A 65 3.82 16.26 -1.98
N ALA A 66 3.12 15.42 -1.21
CA ALA A 66 2.23 15.87 -0.15
C ALA A 66 3.00 16.61 0.95
N ASN A 67 4.13 16.08 1.41
CA ASN A 67 4.98 16.73 2.40
C ASN A 67 5.50 18.09 1.91
N ALA A 68 5.91 18.17 0.64
CA ALA A 68 6.30 19.44 0.04
C ALA A 68 5.13 20.44 -0.01
N ALA A 69 3.91 19.99 -0.30
CA ALA A 69 2.71 20.84 -0.24
C ALA A 69 2.39 21.30 1.18
N LEU A 70 2.58 20.44 2.19
CA LEU A 70 2.41 20.79 3.61
C LEU A 70 3.43 21.84 4.07
N ALA A 71 4.69 21.72 3.65
CA ALA A 71 5.72 22.73 3.92
C ALA A 71 5.37 24.09 3.29
N GLN A 72 4.57 24.10 2.23
CA GLN A 72 4.04 25.31 1.59
C GLN A 72 2.64 25.72 2.12
N GLU A 73 2.16 25.08 3.20
CA GLU A 73 0.83 25.30 3.80
C GLU A 73 -0.37 25.08 2.85
N LYS A 74 -0.16 24.38 1.73
CA LYS A 74 -1.20 24.06 0.73
C LYS A 74 -2.00 22.83 1.14
N ILE A 75 -2.83 22.99 2.17
CA ILE A 75 -3.58 21.88 2.80
C ILE A 75 -4.45 21.10 1.81
N ASP A 76 -5.20 21.78 0.94
CA ASP A 76 -6.10 21.11 -0.02
C ASP A 76 -5.32 20.21 -1.00
N VAL A 77 -4.14 20.68 -1.44
CA VAL A 77 -3.26 19.93 -2.34
C VAL A 77 -2.70 18.71 -1.62
N ALA A 78 -2.23 18.88 -0.37
CA ALA A 78 -1.75 17.79 0.45
C ALA A 78 -2.82 16.71 0.66
N ILE A 79 -4.06 17.10 0.99
CA ILE A 79 -5.19 16.17 1.17
C ILE A 79 -5.42 15.35 -0.10
N ARG A 80 -5.46 15.98 -1.28
CA ARG A 80 -5.64 15.24 -2.55
C ARG A 80 -4.52 14.24 -2.80
N LEU A 81 -3.27 14.61 -2.53
CA LEU A 81 -2.11 13.74 -2.73
C LEU A 81 -2.10 12.56 -1.76
N VAL A 82 -2.36 12.81 -0.47
CA VAL A 82 -2.41 11.73 0.54
C VAL A 82 -3.58 10.79 0.29
N ARG A 83 -4.76 11.29 -0.10
CA ARG A 83 -5.90 10.42 -0.50
C ARG A 83 -5.51 9.47 -1.62
N ARG A 84 -4.77 9.95 -2.62
CA ARG A 84 -4.29 9.10 -3.70
C ARG A 84 -3.26 8.08 -3.18
N ALA A 85 -2.33 8.49 -2.32
CA ALA A 85 -1.35 7.56 -1.73
C ALA A 85 -2.04 6.42 -0.94
N VAL A 86 -3.04 6.73 -0.09
CA VAL A 86 -3.84 5.72 0.63
C VAL A 86 -4.58 4.78 -0.33
N SER A 87 -5.05 5.28 -1.48
CA SER A 87 -5.72 4.42 -2.46
C SER A 87 -4.79 3.42 -3.15
N LEU A 88 -3.49 3.74 -3.23
CA LEU A 88 -2.47 2.87 -3.83
C LEU A 88 -1.88 1.91 -2.80
N ASP A 89 -1.73 2.35 -1.55
CA ASP A 89 -1.25 1.53 -0.45
C ASP A 89 -2.13 1.74 0.80
N PRO A 90 -3.26 1.00 0.90
CA PRO A 90 -4.19 1.12 2.02
C PRO A 90 -3.63 0.62 3.35
N ASN A 91 -2.62 -0.26 3.32
CA ASN A 91 -2.04 -0.84 4.51
C ASN A 91 -1.03 0.10 5.17
N ASN A 92 -0.55 1.11 4.45
CA ASN A 92 0.36 2.12 4.97
C ASN A 92 -0.29 2.94 6.08
N GLU A 93 0.13 2.70 7.33
CA GLU A 93 -0.37 3.41 8.50
C GLU A 93 -0.10 4.92 8.42
N GLN A 94 1.10 5.30 7.96
CA GLN A 94 1.52 6.70 7.87
C GLN A 94 0.61 7.52 6.95
N PHE A 95 0.19 6.96 5.82
CA PHE A 95 -0.69 7.67 4.89
C PHE A 95 -2.09 7.85 5.48
N ARG A 96 -2.60 6.83 6.18
CA ARG A 96 -3.93 6.85 6.81
C ARG A 96 -4.00 7.84 7.97
N SER A 97 -3.02 7.79 8.87
CA SER A 97 -2.95 8.72 10.01
C SER A 97 -2.86 10.17 9.53
N THR A 98 -1.96 10.44 8.56
CA THR A 98 -1.81 11.78 8.00
C THR A 98 -3.10 12.27 7.32
N LEU A 99 -3.81 11.42 6.59
CA LEU A 99 -5.08 11.81 5.97
C LEU A 99 -6.12 12.23 7.02
N SER A 100 -6.23 11.48 8.11
CA SER A 100 -7.13 11.78 9.23
C SER A 100 -6.82 13.15 9.83
N ASP A 101 -5.53 13.41 10.12
CA ASP A 101 -5.08 14.68 10.69
C ASP A 101 -5.39 15.87 9.76
N LEU A 102 -5.14 15.72 8.46
CA LEU A 102 -5.41 16.78 7.49
C LEU A 102 -6.91 17.06 7.34
N GLN A 103 -7.76 16.03 7.37
CA GLN A 103 -9.22 16.21 7.35
C GLN A 103 -9.74 16.92 8.60
N ASN A 104 -9.18 16.62 9.77
CA ASN A 104 -9.51 17.31 11.01
C ASN A 104 -9.11 18.79 10.93
N ARG A 105 -7.90 19.07 10.42
CA ARG A 105 -7.42 20.44 10.22
C ARG A 105 -8.29 21.22 9.24
N GLU A 106 -8.68 20.62 8.12
CA GLU A 106 -9.59 21.20 7.13
C GLU A 106 -10.94 21.57 7.77
N ARG A 107 -11.55 20.65 8.52
CA ARG A 107 -12.82 20.88 9.23
C ARG A 107 -12.73 22.07 10.18
N VAL A 108 -11.66 22.17 10.97
CA VAL A 108 -11.44 23.28 11.90
C VAL A 108 -11.29 24.60 11.14
N LEU A 109 -10.54 24.63 10.03
CA LEU A 109 -10.39 25.81 9.19
C LEU A 109 -11.71 26.26 8.58
N GLN A 110 -12.50 25.32 8.04
CA GLN A 110 -13.83 25.61 7.48
C GLN A 110 -14.80 26.14 8.56
N ALA A 111 -14.77 25.59 9.77
CA ALA A 111 -15.61 26.07 10.88
C ALA A 111 -15.25 27.50 11.31
N ARG A 112 -13.96 27.89 11.25
CA ARG A 112 -13.52 29.27 11.52
C ARG A 112 -14.04 30.25 10.48
N VAL A 113 -13.97 29.89 9.19
CA VAL A 113 -14.46 30.71 8.08
C VAL A 113 -15.98 30.92 8.14
N ARG A 114 -16.73 29.89 8.54
CA ARG A 114 -18.20 29.93 8.61
C ARG A 114 -18.78 30.63 9.83
N ARG A 115 -17.98 31.17 10.76
CA ARG A 115 -18.53 31.91 11.92
C ARG A 115 -19.30 33.14 11.44
N PRO A 116 -20.62 33.24 11.71
CA PRO A 116 -21.41 34.39 11.28
C PRO A 116 -20.89 35.66 11.98
N ARG A 117 -20.76 36.75 11.21
CA ARG A 117 -20.47 38.08 11.77
C ARG A 117 -21.60 38.42 12.75
N ARG A 118 -21.28 38.62 14.04
CA ARG A 118 -22.28 39.05 15.03
C ARG A 118 -22.99 40.31 14.49
N PRO A 119 -24.33 40.35 14.46
CA PRO A 119 -25.03 41.56 14.05
C PRO A 119 -24.65 42.69 15.00
N ARG A 120 -24.26 43.83 14.41
CA ARG A 120 -23.91 45.04 15.15
C ARG A 120 -25.18 45.50 15.87
N ARG A 121 -25.24 45.35 17.20
CA ARG A 121 -26.35 45.88 18.01
C ARG A 121 -26.41 47.38 17.73
N GLN A 122 -27.49 47.83 17.10
CA GLN A 122 -27.81 49.25 17.01
C GLN A 122 -28.24 49.65 18.42
N ALA A 123 -27.47 50.52 19.06
CA ALA A 123 -27.87 51.16 20.30
C ALA A 123 -28.94 52.20 19.98
N SER A 124 -30.10 52.08 20.62
CA SER A 124 -31.16 53.10 20.66
C SER A 124 -30.87 54.10 21.76
#